data_AF-F9G4Q8-F1
#
_entry.id   AF-F9G4Q8-F1
#
_cell.length_a   1.000
_cell.length_b   1.000
_cell.length_c   1.000
_cell.angle_alpha   90.00
_cell.angle_beta   90.00
_cell.angle_gamma   90.00
#
_symmetry.space_group_name_H-M   'P 1'
#
loop_
_entity.id
_entity.type
_entity.pdbx_description
1 polymer ?
#
loop_
_entity_poly.entity_id
_entity_poly.type
_entity_poly.pdbx_seq_one_letter_code
_entity_poly.pdbx_strand_id
1 'polypeptide(L)'
;MQTQSHLNNTRKGEYGFLKLRGRENEVSWDDFITITLYHRVNKLPASGSSSCETSESDDASSVSSTSDTSGSDISIANVLPVKAPRLHVYVPIRTQTLILTRIQAILEHACFSFAQEAMPDILEEMQWSCPEAGELNAWAFYFKKRWDTLQQLSRCQGTKQIRHIAVHRQPITTDHLSMLTSHAINFCICLDVPKVLDMIRKIRDSAETQIQKLADCKKNIEQGLSTVSHEASMTRMELWAHEQQEMQEACKKFEKKRTAIFKKVQNLLLSREVACFTLEDNEDEDGEDDEEE
;
A
#
# COMPACT_ATOMS: atom_id res chain seq x y z
N MET A 1 60.44 -70.73 -7.97
CA MET A 1 59.25 -71.14 -7.21
C MET A 1 58.56 -69.89 -6.69
N GLN A 2 57.26 -69.78 -6.95
CA GLN A 2 56.34 -68.71 -6.53
C GLN A 2 56.38 -68.52 -5.00
N THR A 3 56.12 -67.33 -4.46
CA THR A 3 54.76 -66.91 -4.06
C THR A 3 54.56 -65.39 -4.05
N GLN A 4 53.41 -64.97 -4.59
CA GLN A 4 52.84 -63.62 -4.50
C GLN A 4 52.05 -63.46 -3.19
N SER A 5 52.04 -62.25 -2.63
CA SER A 5 50.94 -61.76 -1.79
C SER A 5 50.59 -60.32 -2.17
N HIS A 6 49.50 -60.16 -2.91
CA HIS A 6 48.85 -58.89 -3.20
C HIS A 6 47.92 -58.52 -2.04
N LEU A 7 48.07 -57.31 -1.49
CA LEU A 7 47.06 -56.66 -0.66
C LEU A 7 46.48 -55.46 -1.42
N ASN A 8 45.35 -55.70 -2.08
CA ASN A 8 44.49 -54.66 -2.66
C ASN A 8 43.58 -54.12 -1.55
N ASN A 9 43.64 -52.82 -1.27
CA ASN A 9 42.63 -52.12 -0.47
C ASN A 9 41.87 -51.16 -1.38
N THR A 10 40.70 -51.60 -1.85
CA THR A 10 39.73 -50.75 -2.58
C THR A 10 38.56 -50.49 -1.63
N ARG A 11 38.46 -49.26 -1.11
CA ARG A 11 37.31 -48.82 -0.31
C ARG A 11 36.16 -48.46 -1.26
N LYS A 12 35.13 -49.31 -1.29
CA LYS A 12 33.87 -49.08 -2.01
C LYS A 12 33.10 -47.94 -1.34
N GLY A 13 32.70 -46.93 -2.11
CA GLY A 13 31.61 -46.02 -1.78
C GLY A 13 30.36 -46.44 -2.55
N GLU A 14 29.28 -46.72 -1.84
CA GLU A 14 28.01 -47.20 -2.35
C GLU A 14 27.19 -46.08 -2.99
N TYR A 15 27.07 -46.08 -4.31
CA TYR A 15 25.93 -45.46 -5.00
C TYR A 15 25.49 -46.40 -6.13
N GLY A 16 24.42 -47.16 -5.88
CA GLY A 16 23.80 -48.05 -6.86
C GLY A 16 22.93 -47.26 -7.84
N PHE A 17 23.31 -47.25 -9.12
CA PHE A 17 22.54 -46.71 -10.22
C PHE A 17 21.57 -47.76 -10.77
N LEU A 18 20.30 -47.41 -10.93
CA LEU A 18 19.36 -48.12 -11.80
C LEU A 18 19.03 -47.23 -13.01
N LYS A 19 19.43 -47.70 -14.17
CA LYS A 19 19.32 -47.07 -15.50
C LYS A 19 17.96 -47.39 -16.11
N LEU A 20 17.18 -46.39 -16.51
CA LEU A 20 16.03 -46.57 -17.40
C LEU A 20 15.99 -45.54 -18.53
N ARG A 21 15.43 -46.00 -19.66
CA ARG A 21 15.66 -45.56 -21.03
C ARG A 21 14.47 -44.73 -21.55
N GLY A 22 14.76 -43.52 -22.06
CA GLY A 22 14.18 -42.88 -23.26
C GLY A 22 12.73 -42.37 -23.26
N ARG A 23 12.51 -41.09 -23.59
CA ARG A 23 12.06 -40.59 -24.92
C ARG A 23 11.75 -39.09 -24.90
N GLU A 24 12.04 -38.47 -26.04
CA GLU A 24 11.92 -37.05 -26.40
C GLU A 24 10.47 -36.59 -26.53
N ASN A 25 10.23 -35.30 -26.27
CA ASN A 25 9.36 -34.41 -27.07
C ASN A 25 9.51 -32.96 -26.59
N GLU A 26 10.02 -32.10 -27.48
CA GLU A 26 10.15 -30.65 -27.34
C GLU A 26 8.78 -29.96 -27.39
N VAL A 27 8.55 -29.03 -26.47
CA VAL A 27 7.74 -27.83 -26.73
C VAL A 27 8.45 -26.65 -26.04
N SER A 28 8.77 -25.61 -26.80
CA SER A 28 9.39 -24.38 -26.33
C SER A 28 8.40 -23.58 -25.49
N TRP A 29 8.68 -23.46 -24.19
CA TRP A 29 7.88 -22.71 -23.22
C TRP A 29 8.45 -21.32 -22.92
N ASP A 30 9.56 -20.94 -23.57
CA ASP A 30 10.33 -19.74 -23.21
C ASP A 30 9.66 -18.41 -23.61
N ASP A 31 8.72 -18.42 -24.56
CA ASP A 31 8.09 -17.18 -25.06
C ASP A 31 6.76 -16.80 -24.40
N PHE A 32 6.05 -17.74 -23.75
CA PHE A 32 4.67 -17.48 -23.34
C PHE A 32 4.49 -16.88 -21.94
N ILE A 33 5.51 -16.95 -21.07
CA ILE A 33 5.38 -16.57 -19.65
C ILE A 33 6.11 -15.25 -19.31
N THR A 34 7.02 -14.76 -20.17
CA THR A 34 7.91 -13.64 -19.82
C THR A 34 7.26 -12.26 -19.93
N ILE A 35 6.21 -12.08 -20.75
CA ILE A 35 5.65 -10.73 -21.04
C ILE A 35 4.30 -10.46 -20.34
N THR A 36 3.45 -11.48 -20.15
CA THR A 36 2.06 -11.27 -19.70
C THR A 36 1.88 -11.21 -18.18
N LEU A 37 2.77 -11.84 -17.40
CA LEU A 37 2.75 -11.76 -15.93
C LEU A 37 3.57 -10.56 -15.38
N TYR A 38 4.54 -10.05 -16.16
CA TYR A 38 5.50 -9.02 -15.75
C TYR A 38 4.90 -7.61 -15.57
N HIS A 39 3.81 -7.29 -16.29
CA HIS A 39 3.17 -5.97 -16.21
C HIS A 39 2.04 -5.86 -15.17
N ARG A 40 1.50 -6.99 -14.66
CA ARG A 40 0.30 -6.97 -13.82
C ARG A 40 0.58 -6.79 -12.32
N VAL A 41 1.79 -7.09 -11.86
CA VAL A 41 2.15 -7.07 -10.42
C VAL A 41 2.83 -5.76 -9.99
N ASN A 42 3.39 -4.97 -10.92
CA ASN A 42 4.24 -3.81 -10.59
C ASN A 42 3.56 -2.47 -10.89
N LYS A 43 2.60 -2.06 -10.05
CA LYS A 43 2.27 -0.63 -9.88
C LYS A 43 2.42 -0.23 -8.42
N LEU A 44 3.53 0.43 -8.10
CA LEU A 44 3.58 1.35 -6.96
C LEU A 44 2.68 2.56 -7.30
N PRO A 45 1.88 3.08 -6.36
CA PRO A 45 1.08 4.27 -6.62
C PRO A 45 1.99 5.48 -6.86
N ALA A 46 1.87 6.10 -8.03
CA ALA A 46 2.52 7.37 -8.34
C ALA A 46 1.95 8.49 -7.46
N SER A 47 2.83 9.40 -7.02
CA SER A 47 2.42 10.66 -6.37
C SER A 47 1.56 11.46 -7.34
N GLY A 48 0.31 11.72 -6.95
CA GLY A 48 -0.58 12.61 -7.68
C GLY A 48 -0.11 14.06 -7.55
N SER A 49 0.57 14.54 -8.58
CA SER A 49 0.62 15.96 -8.90
C SER A 49 -0.51 16.20 -9.90
N SER A 50 -1.54 16.95 -9.50
CA SER A 50 -2.57 17.44 -10.43
C SER A 50 -2.35 18.93 -10.59
N SER A 51 -1.67 19.29 -11.67
CA SER A 51 -1.57 20.66 -12.18
C SER A 51 -2.88 21.06 -12.86
N CYS A 52 -3.15 22.35 -12.78
CA CYS A 52 -4.21 23.11 -13.43
C CYS A 52 -4.18 22.98 -14.96
N GLU A 53 -5.37 22.90 -15.56
CA GLU A 53 -5.59 23.31 -16.95
C GLU A 53 -6.81 24.24 -17.03
N THR A 54 -6.56 25.35 -17.71
CA THR A 54 -7.44 26.44 -18.13
C THR A 54 -8.32 26.02 -19.28
N SER A 55 -9.54 26.56 -19.38
CA SER A 55 -10.24 26.73 -20.66
C SER A 55 -11.22 27.89 -20.58
N GLU A 56 -11.00 28.86 -21.46
CA GLU A 56 -11.83 30.03 -21.75
C GLU A 56 -13.05 29.64 -22.60
N SER A 57 -14.17 30.35 -22.43
CA SER A 57 -15.12 30.62 -23.51
C SER A 57 -15.98 31.84 -23.16
N ASP A 58 -15.78 32.92 -23.91
CA ASP A 58 -16.67 34.08 -24.04
C ASP A 58 -17.99 33.66 -24.74
N ASP A 59 -19.13 34.25 -24.37
CA ASP A 59 -19.77 35.33 -25.15
C ASP A 59 -21.14 35.77 -24.57
N ALA A 60 -21.59 36.94 -25.01
CA ALA A 60 -22.35 37.95 -24.28
C ALA A 60 -23.91 37.90 -24.31
N SER A 61 -24.47 38.66 -23.35
CA SER A 61 -25.67 39.52 -23.41
C SER A 61 -27.07 38.91 -23.23
N SER A 62 -27.74 39.22 -22.10
CA SER A 62 -28.73 40.32 -22.04
C SER A 62 -29.29 40.53 -20.62
N VAL A 63 -29.72 41.75 -20.35
CA VAL A 63 -30.04 42.39 -19.06
C VAL A 63 -31.47 42.13 -18.57
N SER A 64 -31.65 41.99 -17.24
CA SER A 64 -32.54 42.81 -16.39
C SER A 64 -32.79 42.17 -15.02
N SER A 65 -32.45 42.91 -13.97
CA SER A 65 -33.11 43.13 -12.66
C SER A 65 -33.90 41.96 -12.04
N THR A 66 -33.72 41.57 -10.77
CA THR A 66 -33.79 42.40 -9.56
C THR A 66 -33.23 41.61 -8.36
N SER A 67 -32.54 42.33 -7.47
CA SER A 67 -32.45 42.12 -6.01
C SER A 67 -32.41 40.68 -5.49
N ASP A 68 -31.24 40.25 -5.00
CA ASP A 68 -31.17 39.49 -3.75
C ASP A 68 -29.82 39.68 -3.04
N THR A 69 -29.95 40.28 -1.86
CA THR A 69 -29.21 40.06 -0.62
C THR A 69 -27.84 39.40 -0.74
N SER A 70 -26.81 40.26 -0.87
CA SER A 70 -25.44 39.98 -0.44
C SER A 70 -25.44 39.44 0.98
N GLY A 71 -25.01 38.18 1.14
CA GLY A 71 -25.01 37.49 2.42
C GLY A 71 -24.15 36.24 2.42
N SER A 72 -22.84 36.43 2.27
CA SER A 72 -21.78 35.58 2.85
C SER A 72 -21.72 34.10 2.41
N ASP A 73 -21.03 33.85 1.31
CA ASP A 73 -20.28 32.63 1.06
C ASP A 73 -19.09 32.50 2.05
N ILE A 74 -19.37 32.33 3.34
CA ILE A 74 -18.34 32.04 4.34
C ILE A 74 -18.06 30.54 4.33
N SER A 75 -16.98 30.18 3.63
CA SER A 75 -15.99 29.16 3.99
C SER A 75 -16.50 27.86 4.63
N ILE A 76 -17.14 27.01 3.83
CA ILE A 76 -17.28 25.56 4.13
C ILE A 76 -15.91 24.83 4.11
N ALA A 77 -14.83 25.53 3.73
CA ALA A 77 -13.47 24.97 3.68
C ALA A 77 -12.90 24.51 5.04
N ASN A 78 -13.42 24.97 6.18
CA ASN A 78 -12.83 24.72 7.50
C ASN A 78 -13.32 23.44 8.21
N VAL A 79 -14.25 22.69 7.62
CA VAL A 79 -14.85 21.50 8.26
C VAL A 79 -14.35 20.19 7.65
N LEU A 80 -13.55 20.22 6.58
CA LEU A 80 -13.10 18.98 5.95
C LEU A 80 -12.02 18.28 6.80
N PRO A 81 -12.21 16.99 7.13
CA PRO A 81 -11.23 16.23 7.90
C PRO A 81 -9.92 16.14 7.12
N VAL A 82 -8.82 16.40 7.82
CA VAL A 82 -7.46 16.22 7.29
C VAL A 82 -7.30 14.75 6.91
N LYS A 83 -7.10 14.47 5.62
CA LYS A 83 -6.83 13.11 5.16
C LYS A 83 -5.48 12.66 5.72
N ALA A 84 -5.48 11.58 6.50
CA ALA A 84 -4.25 11.01 7.04
C ALA A 84 -3.30 10.56 5.90
N PRO A 85 -1.98 10.83 6.02
CA PRO A 85 -1.00 10.30 5.08
C PRO A 85 -1.04 8.77 5.05
N ARG A 86 -1.02 8.19 3.84
CA ARG A 86 -0.86 6.73 3.68
C ARG A 86 0.61 6.38 3.85
N LEU A 87 0.95 5.73 4.95
CA LEU A 87 2.31 5.27 5.20
C LEU A 87 2.54 3.93 4.49
N HIS A 88 3.68 3.78 3.82
CA HIS A 88 4.05 2.56 3.12
C HIS A 88 5.31 1.95 3.73
N VAL A 89 5.28 0.63 3.96
CA VAL A 89 6.46 -0.14 4.40
C VAL A 89 7.22 -0.57 3.15
N TYR A 90 8.46 -0.13 3.02
CA TYR A 90 9.34 -0.54 1.93
C TYR A 90 10.78 -0.62 2.41
N VAL A 91 11.57 -1.48 1.77
CA VAL A 91 13.02 -1.54 1.98
C VAL A 91 13.66 -0.52 1.02
N PRO A 92 14.58 0.36 1.47
CA PRO A 92 15.27 1.27 0.57
C PRO A 92 16.03 0.54 -0.55
N ILE A 93 15.99 1.08 -1.78
CA ILE A 93 16.58 0.42 -2.97
C ILE A 93 18.06 0.05 -2.81
N ARG A 94 18.82 0.89 -2.11
CA ARG A 94 20.22 0.63 -1.78
C ARG A 94 20.36 -0.65 -0.95
N THR A 95 19.51 -0.81 0.06
CA THR A 95 19.50 -1.99 0.93
C THR A 95 19.02 -3.23 0.17
N GLN A 96 17.97 -3.10 -0.66
CA GLN A 96 17.52 -4.20 -1.53
C GLN A 96 18.66 -4.71 -2.42
N THR A 97 19.35 -3.78 -3.08
CA THR A 97 20.47 -4.09 -3.98
C THR A 97 21.61 -4.79 -3.24
N LEU A 98 21.97 -4.30 -2.04
CA LEU A 98 23.02 -4.92 -1.22
C LEU A 98 22.65 -6.35 -0.81
N ILE A 99 21.41 -6.57 -0.37
CA ILE A 99 20.92 -7.91 0.00
C ILE A 99 21.00 -8.86 -1.20
N LEU A 100 20.44 -8.46 -2.34
CA LEU A 100 20.36 -9.32 -3.52
C LEU A 100 21.74 -9.59 -4.13
N THR A 101 22.61 -8.58 -4.21
CA THR A 101 23.99 -8.75 -4.68
C THR A 101 24.77 -9.69 -3.77
N ARG A 102 24.59 -9.56 -2.44
CA ARG A 102 25.28 -10.42 -1.48
C ARG A 102 24.79 -11.86 -1.55
N ILE A 103 23.48 -12.07 -1.68
CA ILE A 103 22.89 -13.40 -1.87
C ILE A 103 23.37 -14.02 -3.18
N GLN A 104 23.38 -13.26 -4.28
CA GLN A 104 23.90 -13.73 -5.56
C GLN A 104 25.33 -14.24 -5.42
N ALA A 105 26.23 -13.44 -4.87
CA ALA A 105 27.63 -13.83 -4.68
C ALA A 105 27.76 -15.08 -3.81
N ILE A 106 27.03 -15.16 -2.69
CA ILE A 106 27.02 -16.34 -1.81
C ILE A 106 26.59 -17.60 -2.58
N LEU A 107 25.56 -17.49 -3.41
CA LEU A 107 25.06 -18.60 -4.23
C LEU A 107 26.05 -19.01 -5.32
N GLU A 108 26.66 -18.06 -6.03
CA GLU A 108 27.66 -18.33 -7.07
C GLU A 108 28.89 -19.04 -6.48
N HIS A 109 29.37 -18.59 -5.32
CA HIS A 109 30.40 -19.29 -4.55
C HIS A 109 30.00 -20.71 -4.16
N ALA A 110 28.77 -20.91 -3.67
CA ALA A 110 28.28 -22.22 -3.29
C ALA A 110 28.23 -23.18 -4.49
N CYS A 111 27.72 -22.72 -5.63
CA CYS A 111 27.68 -23.49 -6.86
C CYS A 111 29.07 -23.89 -7.34
N PHE A 112 30.01 -22.95 -7.33
CA PHE A 112 31.38 -23.19 -7.75
C PHE A 112 32.07 -24.22 -6.86
N SER A 113 32.01 -24.05 -5.53
CA SER A 113 32.60 -25.02 -4.59
C SER A 113 31.98 -26.40 -4.73
N PHE A 114 30.67 -26.49 -4.91
CA PHE A 114 30.00 -27.76 -5.18
C PHE A 114 30.47 -28.39 -6.50
N ALA A 115 30.59 -27.59 -7.56
CA ALA A 115 31.02 -28.04 -8.88
C ALA A 115 32.46 -28.54 -8.91
N GLN A 116 33.35 -28.00 -8.08
CA GLN A 116 34.74 -28.49 -7.98
C GLN A 116 34.80 -29.98 -7.60
N GLU A 117 33.86 -30.44 -6.77
CA GLU A 117 33.81 -31.82 -6.31
C GLU A 117 32.91 -32.70 -7.19
N ALA A 118 31.73 -32.20 -7.57
CA ALA A 118 30.71 -32.99 -8.25
C ALA A 118 30.74 -32.88 -9.78
N MET A 119 31.37 -31.84 -10.33
CA MET A 119 31.35 -31.52 -11.76
C MET A 119 32.62 -30.84 -12.31
N PRO A 120 33.84 -31.34 -12.03
CA PRO A 120 35.06 -30.66 -12.44
C PRO A 120 35.20 -30.54 -13.98
N ASP A 121 34.61 -31.47 -14.72
CA ASP A 121 34.56 -31.46 -16.19
C ASP A 121 33.82 -30.24 -16.75
N ILE A 122 32.74 -29.79 -16.09
CA ILE A 122 32.00 -28.59 -16.52
C ILE A 122 32.82 -27.33 -16.26
N LEU A 123 33.58 -27.28 -15.17
CA LEU A 123 34.47 -26.15 -14.88
C LEU A 123 35.57 -26.02 -15.94
N GLU A 124 36.13 -27.15 -16.38
CA GLU A 124 37.15 -27.19 -17.43
C GLU A 124 36.57 -26.83 -18.81
N GLU A 125 35.44 -27.45 -19.20
CA GLU A 125 34.77 -27.19 -20.49
C GLU A 125 34.37 -25.72 -20.64
N MET A 126 33.80 -25.14 -19.58
CA MET A 126 33.34 -23.74 -19.57
C MET A 126 34.44 -22.74 -19.21
N GLN A 127 35.65 -23.20 -18.90
CA GLN A 127 36.78 -22.39 -18.44
C GLN A 127 36.41 -21.48 -17.26
N TRP A 128 35.54 -21.96 -16.37
CA TRP A 128 35.15 -21.22 -15.18
C TRP A 128 36.26 -21.31 -14.13
N SER A 129 37.11 -20.29 -14.09
CA SER A 129 38.23 -20.20 -13.15
C SER A 129 37.85 -19.62 -11.78
N CYS A 130 36.68 -18.98 -11.68
CA CYS A 130 36.20 -18.37 -10.44
C CYS A 130 34.67 -18.47 -10.33
N PRO A 131 34.11 -18.28 -9.12
CA PRO A 131 32.68 -18.35 -8.88
C PRO A 131 31.84 -17.41 -9.75
N GLU A 132 32.32 -16.19 -9.96
CA GLU A 132 31.62 -15.14 -10.71
C GLU A 132 31.53 -15.46 -12.21
N ALA A 133 32.40 -16.32 -12.73
CA ALA A 133 32.37 -16.77 -14.13
C ALA A 133 31.16 -17.68 -14.41
N GLY A 134 30.72 -18.43 -13.40
CA GLY A 134 29.50 -19.23 -13.44
C GLY A 134 28.30 -18.42 -13.00
N GLU A 135 27.55 -17.86 -13.95
CA GLU A 135 26.31 -17.16 -13.62
C GLU A 135 25.28 -18.11 -12.99
N LEU A 136 24.50 -17.67 -11.99
CA LEU A 136 23.44 -18.49 -11.36
C LEU A 136 22.48 -19.15 -12.38
N ASN A 137 22.20 -18.45 -13.46
CA ASN A 137 21.34 -18.93 -14.54
C ASN A 137 21.96 -20.13 -15.26
N ALA A 138 23.27 -20.07 -15.48
CA ALA A 138 24.05 -21.12 -16.11
C ALA A 138 24.18 -22.33 -15.16
N TRP A 139 24.47 -22.09 -13.87
CA TRP A 139 24.48 -23.16 -12.86
C TRP A 139 23.19 -23.95 -12.81
N ALA A 140 22.03 -23.27 -12.82
CA ALA A 140 20.73 -23.93 -12.83
C ALA A 140 20.54 -24.83 -14.07
N PHE A 141 21.06 -24.43 -15.23
CA PHE A 141 21.02 -25.23 -16.46
C PHE A 141 21.89 -26.51 -16.33
N TYR A 142 23.14 -26.38 -15.88
CA TYR A 142 24.04 -27.53 -15.76
C TYR A 142 23.59 -28.52 -14.69
N PHE A 143 23.10 -28.03 -13.54
CA PHE A 143 22.55 -28.90 -12.51
C PHE A 143 21.31 -29.66 -12.99
N LYS A 144 20.42 -29.00 -13.75
CA LYS A 144 19.24 -29.66 -14.34
C LYS A 144 19.64 -30.77 -15.32
N LYS A 145 20.69 -30.56 -16.12
CA LYS A 145 21.16 -31.55 -17.12
C LYS A 145 21.83 -32.77 -16.47
N ARG A 146 22.49 -32.59 -15.33
CA ARG A 146 23.30 -33.63 -14.66
C ARG A 146 22.53 -34.44 -13.63
N TRP A 147 21.46 -33.90 -13.06
CA TRP A 147 20.66 -34.60 -12.06
C TRP A 147 19.18 -34.68 -12.47
N ASP A 148 18.76 -35.87 -12.89
CA ASP A 148 17.34 -36.22 -13.02
C ASP A 148 16.62 -36.14 -11.66
N THR A 149 17.34 -36.39 -10.56
CA THR A 149 16.84 -36.25 -9.17
C THR A 149 16.66 -34.78 -8.73
N LEU A 150 17.17 -33.82 -9.50
CA LEU A 150 16.98 -32.38 -9.26
C LEU A 150 15.72 -31.84 -9.95
N GLN A 151 14.70 -32.68 -10.19
CA GLN A 151 13.33 -32.16 -10.39
C GLN A 151 12.88 -31.22 -9.25
N GLN A 152 13.46 -31.32 -8.05
CA GLN A 152 13.23 -30.33 -6.98
C GLN A 152 13.87 -28.96 -7.26
N LEU A 153 14.96 -28.89 -8.03
CA LEU A 153 15.60 -27.63 -8.45
C LEU A 153 14.77 -26.88 -9.51
N SER A 154 13.79 -27.55 -10.14
CA SER A 154 12.77 -26.87 -10.94
C SER A 154 11.93 -25.88 -10.12
N ARG A 155 11.92 -26.02 -8.78
CA ARG A 155 11.33 -25.08 -7.82
C ARG A 155 12.25 -23.89 -7.51
N CYS A 156 13.50 -23.90 -7.99
CA CYS A 156 14.49 -22.84 -7.81
C CYS A 156 14.48 -21.79 -8.94
N GLN A 157 13.31 -21.57 -9.58
CA GLN A 157 13.11 -20.55 -10.62
C GLN A 157 13.53 -19.13 -10.18
N GLY A 158 13.60 -18.89 -8.86
CA GLY A 158 14.00 -17.60 -8.30
C GLY A 158 15.45 -17.17 -8.54
N THR A 159 16.37 -18.08 -8.88
CA THR A 159 17.80 -17.72 -9.04
C THR A 159 18.04 -16.77 -10.22
N LYS A 160 17.31 -16.96 -11.33
CA LYS A 160 17.31 -16.05 -12.48
C LYS A 160 16.83 -14.65 -12.10
N GLN A 161 15.76 -14.58 -11.29
CA GLN A 161 15.20 -13.31 -10.83
C GLN A 161 16.13 -12.59 -9.86
N ILE A 162 16.81 -13.31 -8.96
CA ILE A 162 17.80 -12.73 -8.04
C ILE A 162 18.89 -11.99 -8.82
N ARG A 163 19.48 -12.64 -9.84
CA ARG A 163 20.51 -12.00 -10.68
C ARG A 163 19.96 -10.83 -11.47
N HIS A 164 18.82 -11.02 -12.15
CA HIS A 164 18.19 -9.96 -12.94
C HIS A 164 17.95 -8.70 -12.11
N ILE A 165 17.37 -8.83 -10.91
CA ILE A 165 17.06 -7.69 -10.05
C ILE A 165 18.33 -7.10 -9.45
N ALA A 166 19.32 -7.91 -9.05
CA ALA A 166 20.60 -7.42 -8.54
C ALA A 166 21.34 -6.56 -9.58
N VAL A 167 21.38 -7.02 -10.84
CA VAL A 167 22.06 -6.35 -11.95
C VAL A 167 21.31 -5.09 -12.38
N HIS A 168 19.98 -5.19 -12.58
CA HIS A 168 19.17 -4.07 -13.08
C HIS A 168 18.67 -3.12 -11.99
N ARG A 169 18.94 -3.42 -10.71
CA ARG A 169 18.63 -2.57 -9.53
C ARG A 169 17.16 -2.12 -9.51
N GLN A 170 16.25 -3.01 -9.89
CA GLN A 170 14.83 -2.73 -9.94
C GLN A 170 14.24 -2.72 -8.51
N PRO A 171 13.48 -1.67 -8.12
CA PRO A 171 12.79 -1.67 -6.84
C PRO A 171 11.76 -2.79 -6.76
N ILE A 172 11.76 -3.51 -5.63
CA ILE A 172 10.82 -4.59 -5.35
C ILE A 172 10.09 -4.38 -4.02
N THR A 173 8.96 -5.06 -3.84
CA THR A 173 8.19 -5.06 -2.60
C THR A 173 8.89 -5.91 -1.52
N THR A 174 8.50 -5.72 -0.26
CA THR A 174 8.94 -6.56 0.87
C THR A 174 8.63 -8.02 0.64
N ASP A 175 7.44 -8.31 0.09
CA ASP A 175 6.97 -9.67 -0.15
C ASP A 175 7.80 -10.34 -1.25
N HIS A 176 8.11 -9.59 -2.32
CA HIS A 176 8.97 -10.08 -3.39
C HIS A 176 10.39 -10.35 -2.87
N LEU A 177 10.93 -9.47 -2.00
CA LEU A 177 12.22 -9.72 -1.35
C LEU A 177 12.22 -11.00 -0.50
N SER A 178 11.19 -11.22 0.32
CA SER A 178 11.05 -12.44 1.13
C SER A 178 10.93 -13.70 0.25
N MET A 179 10.17 -13.62 -0.85
CA MET A 179 10.08 -14.70 -1.83
C MET A 179 11.46 -15.06 -2.43
N LEU A 180 12.23 -14.06 -2.87
CA LEU A 180 13.57 -14.29 -3.45
C LEU A 180 14.55 -14.89 -2.44
N THR A 181 14.56 -14.39 -1.19
CA THR A 181 15.41 -14.97 -0.14
C THR A 181 15.01 -16.41 0.20
N SER A 182 13.72 -16.73 0.16
CA SER A 182 13.21 -18.10 0.34
C SER A 182 13.64 -19.03 -0.80
N HIS A 183 13.60 -18.54 -2.06
CA HIS A 183 14.13 -19.28 -3.20
C HIS A 183 15.64 -19.57 -3.04
N ALA A 184 16.41 -18.60 -2.57
CA ALA A 184 17.84 -18.78 -2.30
C ALA A 184 18.10 -19.85 -1.22
N ILE A 185 17.29 -19.85 -0.14
CA ILE A 185 17.36 -20.87 0.92
C ILE A 185 17.05 -22.26 0.37
N ASN A 186 15.98 -22.41 -0.40
CA ASN A 186 15.61 -23.69 -1.01
C ASN A 186 16.71 -24.21 -1.94
N PHE A 187 17.33 -23.31 -2.70
CA PHE A 187 18.45 -23.65 -3.55
C PHE A 187 19.67 -24.14 -2.75
N CYS A 188 20.02 -23.48 -1.63
CA CYS A 188 21.09 -23.94 -0.74
C CYS A 188 20.79 -25.30 -0.09
N ILE A 189 19.53 -25.59 0.24
CA ILE A 189 19.13 -26.91 0.75
C ILE A 189 19.37 -27.98 -0.32
N CYS A 190 19.08 -27.68 -1.59
CA CYS A 190 19.31 -28.62 -2.69
C CYS A 190 20.79 -28.90 -2.95
N LEU A 191 21.66 -27.91 -2.73
CA LEU A 191 23.12 -28.08 -2.85
C LEU A 191 23.75 -28.76 -1.62
N ASP A 192 22.99 -28.95 -0.54
CA ASP A 192 23.43 -29.50 0.74
C ASP A 192 24.66 -28.79 1.34
N VAL A 193 24.68 -27.45 1.26
CA VAL A 193 25.79 -26.63 1.79
C VAL A 193 25.37 -25.87 3.06
N PRO A 194 25.54 -26.45 4.27
CA PRO A 194 24.95 -25.91 5.51
C PRO A 194 25.50 -24.54 5.89
N LYS A 195 26.80 -24.27 5.67
CA LYS A 195 27.40 -22.96 5.97
C LYS A 195 26.79 -21.83 5.13
N VAL A 196 26.51 -22.09 3.86
CA VAL A 196 25.91 -21.11 2.93
C VAL A 196 24.46 -20.87 3.29
N LEU A 197 23.73 -21.93 3.64
CA LEU A 197 22.37 -21.86 4.14
C LEU A 197 22.26 -20.94 5.38
N ASP A 198 23.15 -21.09 6.35
CA ASP A 198 23.16 -20.25 7.56
C ASP A 198 23.44 -18.77 7.26
N MET A 199 24.32 -18.47 6.30
CA MET A 199 24.58 -17.09 5.89
C MET A 199 23.35 -16.43 5.29
N ILE A 200 22.64 -17.12 4.39
CA ILE A 200 21.43 -16.57 3.76
C ILE A 200 20.29 -16.44 4.76
N ARG A 201 20.12 -17.41 5.67
CA ARG A 201 19.15 -17.31 6.78
C ARG A 201 19.41 -16.07 7.64
N LYS A 202 20.66 -15.82 8.04
CA LYS A 202 21.01 -14.62 8.81
C LYS A 202 20.64 -13.33 8.08
N ILE A 203 20.88 -13.25 6.76
CA ILE A 203 20.49 -12.08 5.95
C ILE A 203 18.96 -11.92 5.93
N ARG A 204 18.22 -13.00 5.64
CA ARG A 204 16.76 -13.00 5.62
C ARG A 204 16.18 -12.60 6.97
N ASP A 205 16.56 -13.29 8.05
CA ASP A 205 15.98 -13.10 9.38
C ASP A 205 16.25 -11.67 9.88
N SER A 206 17.45 -11.13 9.60
CA SER A 206 17.76 -9.73 9.88
C SER A 206 16.87 -8.77 9.07
N ALA A 207 16.66 -9.02 7.78
CA ALA A 207 15.82 -8.17 6.94
C ALA A 207 14.35 -8.21 7.40
N GLU A 208 13.80 -9.40 7.63
CA GLU A 208 12.42 -9.61 8.08
C GLU A 208 12.18 -8.97 9.45
N THR A 209 13.13 -9.07 10.38
CA THR A 209 13.04 -8.40 11.69
C THR A 209 12.92 -6.88 11.54
N GLN A 210 13.71 -6.27 10.66
CA GLN A 210 13.67 -4.81 10.46
C GLN A 210 12.42 -4.37 9.69
N ILE A 211 11.96 -5.17 8.73
CA ILE A 211 10.69 -4.94 8.02
C ILE A 211 9.52 -4.99 9.01
N GLN A 212 9.49 -5.98 9.91
CA GLN A 212 8.45 -6.11 10.92
C GLN A 212 8.45 -4.93 11.89
N LYS A 213 9.62 -4.53 12.41
CA LYS A 213 9.76 -3.33 13.26
C LYS A 213 9.18 -2.09 12.59
N LEU A 214 9.47 -1.89 11.29
CA LEU A 214 8.94 -0.77 10.54
C LEU A 214 7.41 -0.86 10.36
N ALA A 215 6.87 -2.06 10.14
CA ALA A 215 5.43 -2.28 10.07
C ALA A 215 4.72 -1.98 11.40
N ASP A 216 5.32 -2.36 12.53
CA ASP A 216 4.80 -2.05 13.86
C ASP A 216 4.84 -0.54 14.14
N CYS A 217 5.96 0.13 13.81
CA CYS A 217 6.07 1.58 13.89
C CYS A 217 5.00 2.29 13.06
N LYS A 218 4.77 1.83 11.82
CA LYS A 218 3.71 2.35 10.95
C LYS A 218 2.35 2.25 11.64
N LYS A 219 1.99 1.06 12.15
CA LYS A 219 0.70 0.82 12.80
C LYS A 219 0.49 1.75 14.00
N ASN A 220 1.52 1.94 14.82
CA ASN A 220 1.47 2.84 15.97
C ASN A 220 1.24 4.30 15.55
N ILE A 221 1.91 4.76 14.48
CA ILE A 221 1.72 6.12 13.95
C ILE A 221 0.30 6.28 13.38
N GLU A 222 -0.19 5.32 12.60
CA GLU A 222 -1.55 5.36 12.05
C GLU A 222 -2.62 5.36 13.14
N GLN A 223 -2.41 4.60 14.22
CA GLN A 223 -3.29 4.64 15.39
C GLN A 223 -3.28 6.01 16.07
N GLY A 224 -2.11 6.60 16.31
CA GLY A 224 -1.99 7.94 16.89
C GLY A 224 -2.60 9.04 16.00
N LEU A 225 -2.46 8.93 14.68
CA LEU A 225 -3.12 9.85 13.74
C LEU A 225 -4.65 9.72 13.82
N SER A 226 -5.16 8.49 13.95
CA SER A 226 -6.60 8.25 14.09
C SER A 226 -7.16 8.83 15.40
N THR A 227 -6.44 8.71 16.52
CA THR A 227 -6.87 9.28 17.80
C THR A 227 -6.90 10.80 17.75
N VAL A 228 -5.82 11.42 17.26
CA VAL A 228 -5.74 12.88 17.10
C VAL A 228 -6.84 13.39 16.15
N SER A 229 -7.10 12.67 15.06
CA SER A 229 -8.17 13.02 14.12
C SER A 229 -9.56 12.98 14.78
N HIS A 230 -9.81 11.99 15.64
CA HIS A 230 -11.07 11.86 16.37
C HIS A 230 -11.23 12.98 17.41
N GLU A 231 -10.21 13.23 18.23
CA GLU A 231 -10.18 14.31 19.21
C GLU A 231 -10.42 15.68 18.56
N ALA A 232 -9.70 15.97 17.47
CA ALA A 232 -9.89 17.22 16.73
C ALA A 232 -11.31 17.35 16.14
N SER A 233 -11.96 16.23 15.78
CA SER A 233 -13.34 16.26 15.29
C SER A 233 -14.33 16.57 16.41
N MET A 234 -14.11 16.00 17.60
CA MET A 234 -14.92 16.31 18.79
C MET A 234 -14.78 17.78 19.21
N THR A 235 -13.55 18.29 19.31
CA THR A 235 -13.31 19.70 19.66
C THR A 235 -13.95 20.65 18.65
N ARG A 236 -13.89 20.34 17.34
CA ARG A 236 -14.60 21.14 16.31
C ARG A 236 -16.11 21.15 16.54
N MET A 237 -16.71 20.03 16.92
CA MET A 237 -18.14 19.93 17.18
C MET A 237 -18.57 20.71 18.43
N GLU A 238 -17.78 20.63 19.51
CA GLU A 238 -18.01 21.40 20.73
C GLU A 238 -17.94 22.90 20.49
N LEU A 239 -16.91 23.36 19.77
CA LEU A 239 -16.77 24.76 19.38
C LEU A 239 -17.95 25.22 18.50
N TRP A 240 -18.34 24.42 17.51
CA TRP A 240 -19.50 24.73 16.67
C TRP A 240 -20.80 24.83 17.48
N ALA A 241 -21.00 23.93 18.45
CA ALA A 241 -22.17 23.98 19.33
C ALA A 241 -22.19 25.24 20.20
N HIS A 242 -21.03 25.63 20.75
CA HIS A 242 -20.88 26.86 21.53
C HIS A 242 -21.15 28.11 20.68
N GLU A 243 -20.56 28.22 19.49
CA GLU A 243 -20.82 29.32 18.55
C GLU A 243 -22.31 29.44 18.19
N GLN A 244 -22.97 28.31 17.94
CA GLN A 244 -24.40 28.28 17.62
C GLN A 244 -25.27 28.71 18.80
N GLN A 245 -24.92 28.33 20.03
CA GLN A 245 -25.63 28.74 21.24
C GLN A 245 -25.52 30.26 21.44
N GLU A 246 -24.32 30.82 21.38
CA GLU A 246 -24.08 32.27 21.50
C GLU A 246 -24.89 33.05 20.46
N MET A 247 -24.91 32.58 19.21
CA MET A 247 -25.71 33.18 18.14
C MET A 247 -27.22 33.16 18.46
N GLN A 248 -27.73 32.04 18.95
CA GLN A 248 -29.14 31.91 19.34
C GLN A 248 -29.49 32.83 20.52
N GLU A 249 -28.61 32.95 21.51
CA GLU A 249 -28.79 33.84 22.65
C GLU A 249 -28.78 35.31 22.22
N ALA A 250 -27.86 35.70 21.33
CA ALA A 250 -27.81 37.03 20.74
C ALA A 250 -29.11 37.35 19.99
N CYS A 251 -29.61 36.42 19.17
CA CYS A 251 -30.89 36.56 18.47
C CYS A 251 -32.05 36.72 19.45
N LYS A 252 -32.18 35.84 20.45
CA LYS A 252 -33.22 35.94 21.49
C LYS A 252 -33.18 37.28 22.24
N LYS A 253 -31.97 37.78 22.55
CA LYS A 253 -31.77 39.06 23.23
C LYS A 253 -32.19 40.23 22.35
N PHE A 254 -31.85 40.21 21.06
CA PHE A 254 -32.27 41.22 20.10
C PHE A 254 -33.79 41.21 19.90
N GLU A 255 -34.39 40.03 19.79
CA GLU A 255 -35.83 39.84 19.66
C GLU A 255 -36.61 40.39 20.86
N LYS A 256 -36.16 40.10 22.09
CA LYS A 256 -36.74 40.69 23.30
C LYS A 256 -36.70 42.22 23.27
N LYS A 257 -35.57 42.81 22.83
CA LYS A 257 -35.44 44.27 22.68
C LYS A 257 -36.39 44.81 21.62
N ARG A 258 -36.47 44.14 20.46
CA ARG A 258 -37.39 44.48 19.36
C ARG A 258 -38.83 44.55 19.87
N THR A 259 -39.32 43.49 20.51
CA THR A 259 -40.67 43.44 21.07
C THR A 259 -40.91 44.54 22.10
N ALA A 260 -39.94 44.82 22.99
CA ALA A 260 -40.09 45.87 24.00
C ALA A 260 -40.18 47.28 23.40
N ILE A 261 -39.38 47.56 22.36
CA ILE A 261 -39.41 48.84 21.64
C ILE A 261 -40.78 49.03 20.97
N PHE A 262 -41.24 48.02 20.22
CA PHE A 262 -42.50 48.11 19.47
C PHE A 262 -43.75 48.03 20.35
N LYS A 263 -43.68 47.41 21.55
CA LYS A 263 -44.79 47.45 22.51
C LYS A 263 -45.18 48.88 22.90
N LYS A 264 -44.21 49.81 22.96
CA LYS A 264 -44.51 51.23 23.22
C LYS A 264 -45.33 51.85 22.09
N VAL A 265 -44.98 51.55 20.84
CA VAL A 265 -45.73 51.99 19.66
C VAL A 265 -47.14 51.40 19.69
N GLN A 266 -47.25 50.09 19.96
CA GLN A 266 -48.54 49.41 20.04
C GLN A 266 -49.44 50.00 21.13
N ASN A 267 -48.90 50.27 22.32
CA ASN A 267 -49.65 50.90 23.41
C ASN A 267 -50.13 52.32 23.03
N LEU A 268 -49.34 53.09 22.29
CA LEU A 268 -49.74 54.40 21.79
C LEU A 268 -50.88 54.28 20.77
N LEU A 269 -50.77 53.33 19.82
CA LEU A 269 -51.83 53.07 18.84
C LEU A 269 -53.15 52.61 19.49
N LEU A 270 -53.07 51.92 20.62
CA LEU A 270 -54.23 51.46 21.41
C LEU A 270 -54.74 52.52 22.40
N SER A 271 -54.07 53.66 22.55
CA SER A 271 -54.50 54.71 23.47
C SER A 271 -55.69 55.49 22.89
N ARG A 272 -56.58 55.98 23.76
CA ARG A 272 -57.77 56.76 23.36
C ARG A 272 -57.46 58.03 22.56
N GLU A 273 -56.23 58.53 22.67
CA GLU A 273 -55.74 59.70 21.93
C GLU A 273 -55.55 59.44 20.43
N VAL A 274 -55.23 58.20 20.05
CA VAL A 274 -54.91 57.80 18.67
C VAL A 274 -55.87 56.72 18.13
N ALA A 275 -56.55 56.00 19.02
CA ALA A 275 -57.63 55.07 18.71
C ALA A 275 -58.90 55.84 18.29
N CYS A 276 -58.83 56.52 17.16
CA CYS A 276 -59.98 57.16 16.53
C CYS A 276 -60.16 56.53 15.17
N PHE A 277 -60.75 55.32 15.15
CA PHE A 277 -61.52 54.68 14.08
C PHE A 277 -62.00 53.31 14.60
N THR A 278 -62.70 53.27 15.74
CA THR A 278 -63.70 52.23 15.94
C THR A 278 -64.98 52.77 15.31
N LEU A 279 -65.38 52.17 14.19
CA LEU A 279 -66.65 52.44 13.55
C LEU A 279 -67.76 52.07 14.54
N GLU A 280 -68.30 53.07 15.23
CA GLU A 280 -69.68 53.05 15.71
C GLU A 280 -70.50 53.72 14.60
N ASP A 281 -71.38 52.93 13.98
CA ASP A 281 -72.50 53.28 13.10
C ASP A 281 -73.17 51.92 12.83
N ASN A 282 -74.39 51.55 13.23
CA ASN A 282 -75.55 52.26 13.74
C ASN A 282 -76.43 51.31 14.59
N GLU A 283 -77.27 51.94 15.40
CA GLU A 283 -78.40 51.37 16.15
C GLU A 283 -79.52 50.82 15.24
N ASP A 284 -80.44 50.10 15.89
CA ASP A 284 -81.86 49.85 15.56
C ASP A 284 -82.26 48.64 14.68
N GLU A 285 -82.87 47.62 15.30
CA GLU A 285 -84.34 47.39 15.31
C GLU A 285 -84.69 46.00 15.89
N ASP A 286 -85.36 46.04 17.06
CA ASP A 286 -86.62 45.37 17.44
C ASP A 286 -86.91 43.87 17.16
N GLY A 287 -87.59 43.27 18.15
CA GLY A 287 -88.42 42.05 18.00
C GLY A 287 -88.05 40.96 19.01
N GLU A 288 -88.48 41.06 20.27
CA GLU A 288 -89.73 40.46 20.80
C GLU A 288 -89.78 38.92 20.74
N ASP A 289 -89.99 38.38 21.94
CA ASP A 289 -90.92 37.30 22.29
C ASP A 289 -90.44 35.86 22.54
N ASP A 290 -90.66 35.52 23.82
CA ASP A 290 -91.34 34.34 24.35
C ASP A 290 -90.53 33.10 24.77
N GLU A 291 -90.20 33.13 26.07
CA GLU A 291 -90.81 32.32 27.15
C GLU A 291 -91.22 30.84 26.92
N GLU A 292 -90.86 30.07 27.96
CA GLU A 292 -91.51 28.86 28.50
C GLU A 292 -91.36 27.53 27.72
N GLU A 293 -91.10 26.38 28.34
CA GLU A 293 -91.13 25.93 29.75
C GLU A 293 -90.20 24.70 29.92
#